data_AF-A0AAV5SB01-F1
#
_entry.id   AF-A0AAV5SB01-F1
#
_cell.length_a   1.000
_cell.length_b   1.000
_cell.length_c   1.000
_cell.angle_alpha   90.00
_cell.angle_beta   90.00
_cell.angle_gamma   90.00
#
_symmetry.space_group_name_H-M   'P 1'
#
loop_
_entity.id
_entity.type
_entity.pdbx_description
1 polymer ?
#
loop_
_entity_poly.entity_id
_entity_poly.type
_entity_poly.pdbx_seq_one_letter_code
_entity_poly.pdbx_strand_id
1 'polypeptide(L)'
;MLSRLLTVSLLPLLIAGQEFQCGTDKIQTDIAKTVVQFNCKDKVADINGCCIAHDGCYDRQELRGTCDATFCTCVAAASAGNPLCGFYTSIFCDTAKVFGEPAYKKVGEETSKRRKQLEEEQKAAAAAAAAA
;
A
#
# COMPACT_ATOMS: atom_id res chain seq x y z
N MET A 1 17.92 -46.80 0.42
CA MET A 1 18.15 -46.19 -0.91
C MET A 1 17.93 -44.69 -0.78
N LEU A 2 19.01 -43.93 -0.83
CA LEU A 2 19.00 -42.47 -0.71
C LEU A 2 18.48 -41.86 -2.01
N SER A 3 17.33 -41.21 -1.99
CA SER A 3 16.95 -40.26 -3.04
C SER A 3 17.29 -38.85 -2.55
N ARG A 4 18.40 -38.33 -3.07
CA ARG A 4 18.84 -36.95 -2.90
C ARG A 4 17.88 -36.06 -3.69
N LEU A 5 16.87 -35.51 -3.03
CA LEU A 5 16.13 -34.38 -3.59
C LEU A 5 16.93 -33.11 -3.31
N LEU A 6 17.45 -32.53 -4.39
CA LEU A 6 18.07 -31.22 -4.45
C LEU A 6 17.17 -30.20 -3.76
N THR A 7 17.52 -29.78 -2.54
CA THR A 7 16.96 -28.56 -1.96
C THR A 7 17.47 -27.39 -2.80
N VAL A 8 16.65 -26.97 -3.77
CA VAL A 8 16.83 -25.71 -4.48
C VAL A 8 17.00 -24.63 -3.43
N SER A 9 18.18 -24.00 -3.40
CA SER A 9 18.47 -22.89 -2.51
C SER A 9 17.42 -21.79 -2.75
N LEU A 10 16.59 -21.52 -1.75
CA LEU A 10 15.57 -20.46 -1.76
C LEU A 10 16.15 -19.04 -1.67
N LEU A 11 17.46 -18.84 -1.85
CA LEU A 11 18.14 -17.62 -1.43
C LEU A 11 18.73 -16.73 -2.54
N PRO A 12 18.04 -16.51 -3.67
CA PRO A 12 18.19 -15.21 -4.30
C PRO A 12 16.84 -14.61 -4.70
N LEU A 13 16.00 -14.31 -3.71
CA LEU A 13 14.86 -13.40 -3.90
C LEU A 13 14.86 -12.25 -2.88
N LEU A 14 16.04 -11.85 -2.41
CA LEU A 14 16.17 -10.87 -1.32
C LEU A 14 16.48 -9.43 -1.76
N ILE A 15 16.51 -9.13 -3.06
CA ILE A 15 16.72 -7.75 -3.52
C ILE A 15 15.81 -7.42 -4.71
N ALA A 16 14.51 -7.67 -4.59
CA ALA A 16 13.53 -6.90 -5.34
C ALA A 16 13.27 -5.63 -4.53
N GLY A 17 13.73 -4.48 -5.01
CA GLY A 17 13.33 -3.20 -4.44
C GLY A 17 11.80 -3.11 -4.43
N GLN A 18 11.22 -2.57 -3.34
CA GLN A 18 9.77 -2.42 -3.24
C GLN A 18 9.26 -1.57 -4.41
N GLU A 19 8.21 -2.05 -5.09
CA GLU A 19 7.53 -1.28 -6.13
C GLU A 19 7.02 0.04 -5.55
N PHE A 20 7.08 1.11 -6.33
CA PHE A 20 6.62 2.42 -5.88
C PHE A 20 5.09 2.46 -5.93
N GLN A 21 4.42 2.77 -4.81
CA GLN A 21 2.97 2.60 -4.66
C GLN A 21 2.19 3.90 -4.44
N CYS A 22 2.84 5.06 -4.34
CA CYS A 22 2.10 6.31 -4.16
C CYS A 22 1.18 6.60 -5.36
N GLY A 23 -0.13 6.66 -5.15
CA GLY A 23 -1.14 6.93 -6.20
C GLY A 23 -2.20 5.83 -6.26
N THR A 24 -3.34 6.11 -6.92
CA THR A 24 -4.44 5.14 -7.02
C THR A 24 -4.38 4.29 -8.30
N ASP A 25 -3.68 4.77 -9.32
CA ASP A 25 -3.52 4.10 -10.61
C ASP A 25 -2.11 4.31 -11.17
N LYS A 26 -1.75 3.53 -12.20
CA LYS A 26 -0.41 3.52 -12.79
C LYS A 26 0.07 4.91 -13.25
N ILE A 27 -0.82 5.74 -13.79
CA ILE A 27 -0.43 7.07 -14.29
C ILE A 27 -0.08 7.96 -13.10
N GLN A 28 -0.92 7.97 -12.07
CA GLN A 28 -0.64 8.69 -10.84
C GLN A 28 0.65 8.20 -10.18
N THR A 29 0.86 6.88 -10.14
CA THR A 29 2.07 6.26 -9.61
C THR A 29 3.32 6.68 -10.37
N ASP A 30 3.30 6.67 -11.70
CA ASP A 30 4.45 7.07 -12.51
C ASP A 30 4.77 8.57 -12.32
N ILE A 31 3.75 9.42 -12.23
CA ILE A 31 3.91 10.86 -11.96
C ILE A 31 4.49 11.08 -10.57
N ALA A 32 3.92 10.46 -9.54
CA ALA A 32 4.40 10.60 -8.16
C ALA A 32 5.84 10.09 -8.04
N LYS A 33 6.16 8.95 -8.66
CA LYS A 33 7.52 8.39 -8.71
C LYS A 33 8.50 9.37 -9.34
N THR A 34 8.13 9.96 -10.47
CA THR A 34 8.95 10.97 -11.17
C THR A 34 9.21 12.17 -10.25
N VAL A 35 8.17 12.72 -9.64
CA VAL A 35 8.31 13.86 -8.71
C VAL A 35 9.26 13.52 -7.56
N VAL A 36 9.11 12.36 -6.93
CA VAL A 36 9.96 11.94 -5.81
C VAL A 36 11.40 11.66 -6.28
N GLN A 37 11.60 11.00 -7.41
CA GLN A 37 12.95 10.71 -7.92
C GLN A 37 13.77 11.97 -8.21
N PHE A 38 13.13 13.02 -8.76
CA PHE A 38 13.84 14.25 -9.12
C PHE A 38 14.01 15.21 -7.94
N ASN A 39 13.06 15.27 -7.01
CA ASN A 39 13.05 16.27 -5.94
C ASN A 39 13.47 15.71 -4.57
N CYS A 40 13.44 14.38 -4.42
CA CYS A 40 13.62 13.66 -3.17
C CYS A 40 14.61 12.49 -3.28
N LYS A 41 15.58 12.52 -4.22
CA LYS A 41 16.54 11.44 -4.57
C LYS A 41 16.76 10.35 -3.51
N ASP A 42 17.37 10.71 -2.37
CA ASP A 42 17.79 9.74 -1.34
C ASP A 42 16.67 9.36 -0.36
N LYS A 43 15.44 9.82 -0.61
CA LYS A 43 14.23 9.64 0.20
C LYS A 43 13.14 8.84 -0.53
N VAL A 44 13.41 8.35 -1.75
CA VAL A 44 12.43 7.59 -2.56
C VAL A 44 11.87 6.41 -1.78
N ALA A 45 12.73 5.62 -1.12
CA ALA A 45 12.30 4.46 -0.34
C ALA A 45 11.48 4.87 0.89
N ASP A 46 11.90 5.90 1.62
CA ASP A 46 11.21 6.39 2.81
C ASP A 46 9.81 6.92 2.48
N ILE A 47 9.69 7.72 1.41
CA ILE A 47 8.41 8.26 0.94
C ILE A 47 7.50 7.15 0.44
N ASN A 48 8.05 6.17 -0.28
CA ASN A 48 7.27 5.01 -0.71
C ASN A 48 6.74 4.19 0.48
N GLY A 49 7.54 4.05 1.53
CA GLY A 49 7.12 3.42 2.78
C GLY A 49 5.89 4.10 3.40
N CYS A 50 5.84 5.44 3.36
CA CYS A 50 4.67 6.19 3.80
C CYS A 50 3.41 5.88 2.97
N CYS A 51 3.55 5.74 1.65
CA CYS A 51 2.44 5.42 0.76
C CYS A 51 1.91 4.00 1.00
N ILE A 52 2.80 3.01 1.11
CA ILE A 52 2.44 1.63 1.45
C ILE A 52 1.69 1.57 2.79
N ALA A 53 2.15 2.31 3.79
CA ALA A 53 1.48 2.38 5.09
C ALA A 53 0.10 3.04 5.02
N HIS A 54 -0.06 4.07 4.18
CA HIS A 54 -1.33 4.76 3.95
C HIS A 54 -2.35 3.87 3.23
N ASP A 55 -1.93 3.20 2.15
CA ASP A 55 -2.77 2.24 1.44
C ASP A 55 -3.18 1.08 2.36
N GLY A 56 -2.25 0.56 3.17
CA GLY A 56 -2.58 -0.45 4.17
C GLY A 56 -3.55 0.04 5.25
N CYS A 57 -3.52 1.33 5.61
CA CYS A 57 -4.49 1.94 6.51
C CYS A 57 -5.89 1.99 5.88
N TYR A 58 -5.96 2.33 4.58
CA TYR A 58 -7.20 2.27 3.79
C TYR A 58 -7.72 0.83 3.67
N ASP A 59 -6.85 -0.15 3.41
CA ASP A 59 -7.23 -1.58 3.32
C ASP A 59 -7.85 -2.09 4.60
N ARG A 60 -7.31 -1.67 5.76
CA ARG A 60 -7.88 -2.00 7.07
C ARG A 60 -9.15 -1.21 7.40
N GLN A 61 -9.54 -0.27 6.55
CA GLN A 61 -10.70 0.60 6.76
C GLN A 61 -10.65 1.33 8.10
N GLU A 62 -9.46 1.77 8.49
CA GLU A 62 -9.30 2.71 9.61
C GLU A 62 -9.89 4.08 9.24
N LEU A 63 -10.15 4.94 10.23
CA LEU A 63 -10.73 6.27 9.98
C LEU A 63 -9.85 7.05 9.00
N ARG A 64 -10.42 7.44 7.85
CA ARG A 64 -9.69 8.16 6.77
C ARG A 64 -8.87 9.33 7.29
N GLY A 65 -9.46 10.17 8.15
CA GLY A 65 -8.76 11.31 8.74
C GLY A 65 -7.52 10.92 9.55
N THR A 66 -7.53 9.77 10.23
CA THR A 66 -6.37 9.22 10.94
C THR A 66 -5.31 8.70 9.96
N CYS A 67 -5.73 7.98 8.92
CA CYS A 67 -4.82 7.52 7.86
C CYS A 67 -4.13 8.71 7.19
N ASP A 68 -4.89 9.72 6.77
CA ASP A 68 -4.37 10.91 6.09
C ASP A 68 -3.44 11.72 7.00
N ALA A 69 -3.79 11.89 8.27
CA ALA A 69 -2.93 12.61 9.23
C ALA A 69 -1.61 11.87 9.50
N THR A 70 -1.66 10.54 9.59
CA THR A 70 -0.48 9.68 9.77
C THR A 70 0.40 9.73 8.53
N PHE A 71 -0.19 9.65 7.35
CA PHE A 71 0.50 9.79 6.07
C PHE A 71 1.22 11.14 5.98
N CYS A 72 0.53 12.24 6.26
CA CYS A 72 1.10 13.58 6.27
C CYS A 72 2.31 13.70 7.22
N THR A 73 2.21 13.12 8.41
CA THR A 73 3.31 13.10 9.39
C THR A 73 4.50 12.31 8.85
N CYS A 74 4.23 11.15 8.25
CA CYS A 74 5.26 10.29 7.67
C CYS A 74 6.03 10.98 6.54
N VAL A 75 5.33 11.55 5.55
CA VAL A 75 6.00 12.18 4.40
C VAL A 75 6.74 13.47 4.78
N ALA A 76 6.26 14.20 5.79
CA ALA A 76 6.97 15.34 6.36
C ALA A 76 8.31 14.90 6.98
N ALA A 77 8.29 13.84 7.80
CA ALA A 77 9.50 13.28 8.40
C ALA A 77 10.47 12.71 7.34
N ALA A 78 9.96 11.98 6.36
CA ALA A 78 10.77 11.40 5.28
C ALA A 78 11.47 12.48 4.43
N SER A 79 10.83 13.64 4.25
CA SER A 79 11.38 14.77 3.49
C SER A 79 12.24 15.75 4.28
N ALA A 80 12.43 15.51 5.60
CA ALA A 80 13.16 16.43 6.47
C ALA A 80 14.58 16.71 5.96
N GLY A 81 15.01 17.98 6.05
CA GLY A 81 16.31 18.44 5.57
C GLY A 81 16.39 18.71 4.06
N ASN A 82 15.32 18.50 3.30
CA ASN A 82 15.25 18.87 1.88
C ASN A 82 13.98 19.72 1.62
N PRO A 83 14.11 21.06 1.53
CA PRO A 83 12.95 21.96 1.36
C PRO A 83 12.14 21.71 0.08
N LEU A 84 12.81 21.39 -1.04
CA LEU A 84 12.13 21.10 -2.30
C LEU A 84 11.34 19.80 -2.20
N CYS A 85 11.92 18.77 -1.59
CA CYS A 85 11.21 17.54 -1.30
C CYS A 85 10.02 17.79 -0.35
N GLY A 86 10.23 18.57 0.71
CA GLY A 86 9.19 18.96 1.67
C GLY A 86 8.00 19.66 1.03
N PHE A 87 8.24 20.51 0.04
CA PHE A 87 7.17 21.13 -0.74
C PHE A 87 6.31 20.10 -1.49
N TYR A 88 6.94 19.17 -2.21
CA TYR A 88 6.21 18.15 -2.97
C TYR A 88 5.52 17.11 -2.07
N THR A 89 6.12 16.72 -0.95
CA THR A 89 5.47 15.83 0.02
C THR A 89 4.30 16.50 0.73
N SER A 90 4.33 17.83 0.92
CA SER A 90 3.15 18.59 1.37
C SER A 90 2.01 18.50 0.34
N ILE A 91 2.30 18.63 -0.95
CA ILE A 91 1.28 18.47 -2.01
C ILE A 91 0.70 17.05 -1.99
N PHE A 92 1.52 16.03 -1.71
CA PHE A 92 1.01 14.65 -1.59
C PHE A 92 0.04 14.53 -0.41
N CYS A 93 0.39 15.07 0.76
CA CYS A 93 -0.47 15.13 1.95
C CYS A 93 -1.80 15.83 1.63
N ASP A 94 -1.76 17.00 1.00
CA ASP A 94 -2.98 17.76 0.66
C ASP A 94 -3.83 17.02 -0.37
N THR A 95 -3.19 16.38 -1.36
CA THR A 95 -3.87 15.56 -2.36
C THR A 95 -4.61 14.39 -1.74
N ALA A 96 -3.97 13.68 -0.80
CA ALA A 96 -4.60 12.57 -0.07
C ALA A 96 -5.83 13.05 0.73
N LYS A 97 -5.70 14.17 1.46
CA LYS A 97 -6.80 14.73 2.26
C LYS A 97 -7.99 15.18 1.42
N VAL A 98 -7.72 15.88 0.32
CA VAL A 98 -8.74 16.51 -0.53
C VAL A 98 -9.38 15.51 -1.50
N PHE A 99 -8.58 14.64 -2.10
CA PHE A 99 -9.01 13.76 -3.19
C PHE A 99 -8.99 12.27 -2.85
N GLY A 100 -8.58 11.88 -1.64
CA GLY A 100 -8.44 10.47 -1.25
C GLY A 100 -9.77 9.75 -0.93
N GLU A 101 -10.89 10.47 -0.81
CA GLU A 101 -12.19 9.87 -0.46
C GLU A 101 -12.66 8.77 -1.41
N PRO A 102 -12.62 8.95 -2.74
CA PRO A 102 -13.08 7.93 -3.67
C PRO A 102 -12.24 6.66 -3.58
N ALA A 103 -10.91 6.79 -3.43
CA ALA A 103 -10.02 5.65 -3.24
C ALA A 103 -10.34 4.89 -1.95
N TYR A 104 -10.49 5.62 -0.84
CA TYR A 104 -10.87 5.05 0.46
C TYR A 104 -12.19 4.27 0.40
N LYS A 105 -13.24 4.86 -0.20
CA LYS A 105 -14.56 4.22 -0.34
C LYS A 105 -14.49 2.99 -1.22
N LYS A 106 -13.79 3.06 -2.35
CA LYS A 106 -13.62 1.93 -3.27
C LYS A 106 -13.00 0.73 -2.55
N VAL A 107 -11.94 0.94 -1.79
CA VAL A 107 -11.30 -0.12 -0.99
C VAL A 107 -12.28 -0.70 0.03
N GLY A 108 -13.10 0.14 0.67
CA GLY A 108 -14.10 -0.30 1.62
C GLY A 108 -15.21 -1.15 1.02
N GLU A 109 -15.69 -0.78 -0.17
CA GLU A 109 -16.67 -1.54 -0.93
C GLU A 109 -16.12 -2.92 -1.33
N GLU A 110 -14.90 -2.97 -1.86
CA GLU A 110 -14.24 -4.22 -2.24
C GLU A 110 -13.97 -5.13 -1.02
N THR A 111 -13.56 -4.55 0.10
CA THR A 111 -13.36 -5.28 1.37
C THR A 111 -14.68 -5.85 1.89
N SER A 112 -15.79 -5.10 1.78
CA SER A 112 -17.12 -5.56 2.15
C SER A 112 -17.60 -6.71 1.27
N LYS A 113 -17.44 -6.59 -0.06
CA LYS A 113 -17.79 -7.65 -1.02
C LYS A 113 -17.01 -8.93 -0.74
N ARG A 114 -15.69 -8.82 -0.56
CA ARG A 114 -14.82 -9.97 -0.27
C ARG A 114 -15.22 -10.68 1.02
N ARG A 115 -15.54 -9.94 2.08
CA ARG A 115 -16.01 -10.54 3.35
C ARG A 115 -17.30 -11.33 3.17
N LYS A 116 -18.28 -10.78 2.43
CA LYS A 116 -19.54 -11.49 2.14
C LYS A 116 -19.29 -12.78 1.35
N GLN A 117 -18.43 -12.71 0.32
CA GLN A 117 -18.06 -13.89 -0.46
C GLN A 117 -17.41 -14.97 0.41
N LEU A 118 -16.47 -14.60 1.28
CA LEU A 118 -15.83 -15.52 2.21
C LEU A 118 -16.83 -16.14 3.20
N GLU A 119 -17.78 -15.36 3.71
CA GLU A 119 -18.84 -15.87 4.59
C GLU A 119 -19.77 -16.86 3.87
N GLU A 120 -20.10 -16.59 2.61
CA GLU A 120 -20.91 -17.49 1.76
C GLU A 120 -20.16 -18.79 1.45
N GLU A 121 -18.88 -18.69 1.08
CA GLU A 121 -17.99 -19.84 0.84
C GLU A 121 -17.84 -20.69 2.10
N GLN A 122 -17.65 -20.07 3.27
CA GLN A 122 -17.56 -20.78 4.54
C GLN A 122 -18.86 -21.49 4.89
N LYS A 123 -20.03 -20.86 4.67
CA LYS A 123 -21.34 -21.50 4.87
C LYS A 123 -21.54 -22.67 3.93
N ALA A 124 -21.17 -22.53 2.66
CA ALA A 124 -21.26 -23.62 1.68
C ALA A 124 -20.34 -24.80 2.06
N ALA A 125 -19.10 -24.51 2.47
CA ALA A 125 -18.15 -25.52 2.92
C ALA A 125 -18.63 -26.25 4.19
N ALA A 126 -19.21 -25.53 5.16
CA ALA A 126 -19.78 -26.12 6.36
C ALA A 126 -20.99 -27.01 6.05
N ALA A 127 -21.87 -26.59 5.14
CA ALA A 127 -23.01 -27.39 4.70
C ALA A 127 -22.57 -28.67 3.97
N ALA A 128 -21.56 -28.59 3.10
CA ALA A 128 -20.99 -29.76 2.43
C ALA A 128 -20.34 -30.74 3.42
N ALA A 129 -19.60 -30.23 4.41
CA ALA A 129 -18.99 -31.07 5.44
C ALA A 129 -20.02 -31.76 6.35
N ALA A 130 -21.17 -31.12 6.62
CA ALA A 130 -22.26 -31.72 7.40
C ALA A 130 -23.06 -32.79 6.63
N ALA A 131 -22.94 -32.81 5.29
CA ALA A 131 -23.61 -33.77 4.42
C ALA A 131 -22.75 -35.00 4.05
N ALA A 132 -21.48 -35.02 4.47
CA ALA A 132 -20.51 -36.11 4.27
C ALA A 132 -20.39 -37.00 5.52
#